data_AF-A0A0Q7YTL1-F1
#
_entry.id   AF-A0A0Q7YTL1-F1
#
_cell.length_a   1.000
_cell.length_b   1.000
_cell.length_c   1.000
_cell.angle_alpha   90.00
_cell.angle_beta   90.00
_cell.angle_gamma   90.00
#
_symmetry.space_group_name_H-M   'P 1'
#
loop_
_entity.id
_entity.type
_entity.pdbx_description
1 polymer ?
#
loop_
_entity_poly.entity_id
_entity_poly.type
_entity_poly.pdbx_seq_one_letter_code
_entity_poly.pdbx_strand_id
1 'polypeptide(L)'
;MPPRPMPRAPREEGAMMINHAALDAPAHRSAAADALMDRGYAILRKAVPASLIASIAEDLGPRYEATPFSEGGFYGERTKRFGRLLIRSPHVAELVMNRAVLGLAEVALGNWCERIQLNLTQAIELHPGALAQYPHRDQIWNPVD
;
A
#
# COMPACT_ATOMS: atom_id res chain seq x y z
N MET A 1 -33.64 -12.77 47.05
CA MET A 1 -33.53 -13.67 45.89
C MET A 1 -32.93 -12.85 44.75
N PRO A 2 -31.71 -13.14 44.26
CA PRO A 2 -31.11 -12.35 43.20
C PRO A 2 -31.81 -12.60 41.86
N PRO A 3 -31.85 -11.61 40.94
CA PRO A 3 -32.47 -11.79 39.63
C PRO A 3 -31.69 -12.80 38.79
N ARG A 4 -32.45 -13.61 38.02
CA ARG A 4 -31.91 -14.64 37.12
C ARG A 4 -31.14 -13.96 35.97
N PRO A 5 -29.93 -14.42 35.61
CA PRO A 5 -29.20 -13.83 34.48
C PRO A 5 -29.96 -14.08 33.18
N MET A 6 -30.05 -13.04 32.34
CA MET A 6 -30.59 -13.13 30.99
C MET A 6 -29.68 -14.02 30.11
N PRO A 7 -30.23 -14.81 29.17
CA PRO A 7 -29.42 -15.57 28.24
C PRO A 7 -28.60 -14.62 27.36
N ARG A 8 -27.29 -14.91 27.22
CA ARG A 8 -26.43 -14.24 26.25
C ARG A 8 -26.93 -14.57 24.85
N ALA A 9 -27.13 -13.54 24.02
CA ALA A 9 -27.37 -13.74 22.60
C ALA A 9 -26.20 -14.55 21.99
N PRO A 10 -26.47 -15.45 21.03
CA PRO A 10 -25.41 -16.16 20.34
C PRO A 10 -24.51 -15.13 19.66
N ARG A 11 -23.18 -15.31 19.79
CA ARG A 11 -22.26 -14.62 18.89
C ARG A 11 -22.49 -15.25 17.52
N GLU A 12 -22.93 -14.47 16.55
CA GLU A 12 -22.78 -14.88 15.16
C GLU A 12 -21.28 -15.01 14.91
N GLU A 13 -20.81 -16.25 14.79
CA GLU A 13 -19.58 -16.54 14.08
C GLU A 13 -19.81 -16.07 12.65
N GLY A 14 -19.40 -14.84 12.37
CA GLY A 14 -19.44 -14.28 11.02
C GLY A 14 -18.59 -15.17 10.12
N ALA A 15 -19.24 -16.10 9.42
CA ALA A 15 -18.63 -16.78 8.29
C ALA A 15 -18.07 -15.69 7.39
N MET A 16 -16.76 -15.74 7.14
CA MET A 16 -16.10 -14.87 6.17
C MET A 16 -16.81 -15.09 4.84
N MET A 17 -17.72 -14.18 4.47
CA MET A 17 -18.39 -14.21 3.18
C MET A 17 -17.35 -13.84 2.14
N ILE A 18 -16.63 -14.85 1.68
CA ILE A 18 -15.90 -14.76 0.42
C ILE A 18 -16.97 -14.53 -0.64
N ASN A 19 -16.91 -13.39 -1.33
CA ASN A 19 -17.78 -13.14 -2.46
C ASN A 19 -17.43 -14.11 -3.59
N HIS A 20 -18.01 -15.32 -3.55
CA HIS A 20 -17.78 -16.37 -4.55
C HIS A 20 -18.11 -15.89 -5.97
N ALA A 21 -19.07 -14.98 -6.13
CA ALA A 21 -19.42 -14.41 -7.43
C ALA A 21 -18.28 -13.57 -8.05
N ALA A 22 -17.35 -13.06 -7.24
CA ALA A 22 -16.16 -12.35 -7.72
C ALA A 22 -14.94 -13.27 -7.96
N LEU A 23 -14.99 -14.51 -7.46
CA LEU A 23 -14.02 -15.56 -7.81
C LEU A 23 -14.38 -16.27 -9.12
N ASP A 24 -15.68 -16.36 -9.43
CA ASP A 24 -16.19 -17.15 -10.56
C ASP A 24 -16.45 -16.34 -11.85
N ALA A 25 -16.25 -15.02 -11.84
CA ALA A 25 -16.30 -14.23 -13.07
C ALA A 25 -14.98 -14.41 -13.84
N PRO A 26 -14.97 -14.99 -15.06
CA PRO A 26 -13.79 -14.99 -15.91
C PRO A 26 -13.62 -13.58 -16.50
N ALA A 27 -13.24 -12.62 -15.66
CA ALA A 27 -12.65 -11.39 -16.15
C ALA A 27 -11.28 -11.77 -16.67
N HIS A 28 -11.04 -11.59 -17.97
CA HIS A 28 -9.69 -11.66 -18.53
C HIS A 28 -8.81 -10.71 -17.71
N ARG A 29 -8.02 -11.26 -16.78
CA ARG A 29 -7.11 -10.47 -15.97
C ARG A 29 -6.02 -9.92 -16.88
N SER A 30 -5.54 -8.73 -16.56
CA SER A 30 -4.37 -8.21 -17.27
C SER A 30 -3.15 -9.07 -16.92
N ALA A 31 -2.14 -9.12 -17.79
CA ALA A 31 -0.89 -9.81 -17.47
C ALA A 31 -0.23 -9.31 -16.18
N ALA A 32 -0.44 -8.04 -15.81
CA ALA A 32 0.01 -7.48 -14.54
C ALA A 32 -0.79 -8.03 -13.35
N ALA A 33 -2.11 -8.23 -13.51
CA ALA A 33 -2.94 -8.85 -12.48
C ALA A 33 -2.59 -10.32 -12.29
N ASP A 34 -2.36 -11.07 -13.36
CA ASP A 34 -1.89 -12.46 -13.26
C ASP A 34 -0.51 -12.54 -12.59
N ALA A 35 0.45 -11.69 -13.01
CA ALA A 35 1.75 -11.63 -12.36
C ALA A 35 1.66 -11.29 -10.86
N LEU A 36 0.78 -10.35 -10.48
CA LEU A 36 0.57 -9.99 -9.08
C LEU A 36 0.03 -11.18 -8.27
N MET A 37 -0.99 -11.87 -8.78
CA MET A 37 -1.60 -13.00 -8.07
C MET A 37 -0.69 -14.24 -8.03
N ASP A 38 0.06 -14.51 -9.10
CA ASP A 38 0.90 -15.71 -9.21
C ASP A 38 2.27 -15.53 -8.52
N ARG A 39 2.85 -14.33 -8.56
CA ARG A 39 4.23 -14.05 -8.11
C ARG A 39 4.33 -13.12 -6.91
N GLY A 40 3.24 -12.50 -6.51
CA GLY A 40 3.21 -11.51 -5.43
C GLY A 40 3.69 -10.11 -5.83
N TYR A 41 4.02 -9.86 -7.10
CA TYR A 41 4.39 -8.53 -7.60
C TYR A 41 4.13 -8.37 -9.11
N ALA A 42 3.97 -7.11 -9.55
CA ALA A 42 3.86 -6.75 -10.95
C ALA A 42 4.61 -5.44 -11.26
N ILE A 43 5.16 -5.31 -12.48
CA ILE A 43 5.88 -4.11 -12.92
C ILE A 43 5.09 -3.43 -14.04
N LEU A 44 4.54 -2.25 -13.74
CA LEU A 44 3.90 -1.38 -14.73
C LEU A 44 4.94 -0.41 -15.31
N ARG A 45 5.38 -0.65 -16.54
CA ARG A 45 6.35 0.23 -17.22
C ARG A 45 5.64 1.45 -17.80
N LYS A 46 6.25 2.63 -17.62
CA LYS A 46 5.70 3.91 -18.12
C LYS A 46 4.25 4.14 -17.66
N ALA A 47 3.95 3.79 -16.40
CA ALA A 47 2.60 3.87 -15.84
C ALA A 47 2.03 5.30 -15.82
N VAL A 48 2.91 6.30 -15.84
CA VAL A 48 2.59 7.73 -15.98
C VAL A 48 3.65 8.42 -16.85
N PRO A 49 3.36 9.62 -17.40
CA PRO A 49 4.35 10.42 -18.13
C PRO A 49 5.53 10.82 -17.24
N ALA A 50 6.72 10.90 -17.85
CA ALA A 50 7.93 11.34 -17.14
C ALA A 50 7.82 12.79 -16.63
N SER A 51 7.04 13.64 -17.31
CA SER A 51 6.78 15.01 -16.89
C SER A 51 6.05 15.08 -15.55
N LEU A 52 5.09 14.18 -15.30
CA LEU A 52 4.38 14.12 -14.00
C LEU A 52 5.36 13.80 -12.87
N ILE A 53 6.28 12.85 -13.10
CA ILE A 53 7.32 12.50 -12.11
C ILE A 53 8.25 13.69 -11.86
N ALA A 54 8.62 14.45 -12.90
CA ALA A 54 9.44 15.65 -12.75
C ALA A 54 8.74 16.73 -11.90
N SER A 55 7.45 16.98 -12.14
CA SER A 55 6.66 17.92 -11.33
C SER A 55 6.54 17.49 -9.87
N ILE A 56 6.34 16.20 -9.61
CA ILE A 56 6.33 15.67 -8.23
C ILE A 56 7.71 15.84 -7.58
N ALA A 57 8.79 15.58 -8.31
CA ALA A 57 10.14 15.74 -7.78
C ALA A 57 10.45 17.21 -7.42
N GLU A 58 10.01 18.15 -8.24
CA GLU A 58 10.12 19.59 -7.97
C GLU A 58 9.34 19.99 -6.72
N ASP A 59 8.06 19.60 -6.63
CA ASP A 59 7.19 19.89 -5.48
C ASP A 59 7.78 19.34 -4.16
N LEU A 60 8.37 18.14 -4.20
CA LEU A 60 8.90 17.46 -3.01
C LEU A 60 10.33 17.87 -2.67
N GLY A 61 11.07 18.51 -3.58
CA GLY A 61 12.48 18.87 -3.43
C GLY A 61 12.80 19.62 -2.12
N PRO A 62 12.13 20.74 -1.82
CA PRO A 62 12.35 21.46 -0.57
C PRO A 62 12.11 20.60 0.68
N ARG A 63 11.18 19.63 0.59
CA ARG A 63 10.91 18.72 1.71
C ARG A 63 11.99 17.66 1.86
N TYR A 64 12.55 17.14 0.77
CA TYR A 64 13.72 16.26 0.83
C TYR A 64 14.89 16.95 1.50
N GLU A 65 15.20 18.19 1.10
CA GLU A 65 16.31 18.95 1.71
C GLU A 65 16.13 19.13 3.21
N ALA A 66 14.93 19.50 3.65
CA ALA A 66 14.62 19.73 5.06
C ALA A 66 14.42 18.45 5.90
N THR A 67 14.31 17.27 5.28
CA THR A 67 14.06 16.03 6.02
C THR A 67 15.38 15.45 6.56
N PRO A 68 15.51 15.25 7.88
CA PRO A 68 16.70 14.61 8.44
C PRO A 68 16.78 13.13 8.00
N PHE A 69 17.97 12.55 8.14
CA PHE A 69 18.13 11.11 7.97
C PHE A 69 17.30 10.34 9.00
N SER A 70 16.83 9.16 8.59
CA SER A 70 16.09 8.25 9.46
C SER A 70 17.01 7.66 10.53
N GLU A 71 16.43 7.26 11.65
CA GLU A 71 17.15 6.59 12.74
C GLU A 71 16.74 5.12 12.84
N GLY A 72 17.67 4.27 13.27
CA GLY A 72 17.43 2.85 13.52
C GLY A 72 17.73 1.92 12.33
N GLY A 73 18.09 0.68 12.65
CA GLY A 73 18.63 -0.29 11.69
C GLY A 73 17.68 -0.70 10.56
N PHE A 74 16.37 -0.61 10.78
CA PHE A 74 15.38 -0.93 9.74
C PHE A 74 15.26 0.17 8.67
N TYR A 75 15.25 1.44 9.09
CA TYR A 75 15.04 2.56 8.16
C TYR A 75 16.29 2.98 7.42
N GLY A 76 17.45 2.75 8.05
CA GLY A 76 18.77 3.06 7.54
C GLY A 76 19.16 4.52 7.80
N GLU A 77 20.32 4.72 8.39
CA GLU A 77 20.86 6.03 8.81
C GLU A 77 21.25 6.95 7.65
N ARG A 78 21.15 6.47 6.40
CA ARG A 78 21.40 7.24 5.17
C ARG A 78 20.17 7.30 4.27
N THR A 79 18.99 7.16 4.86
CA THR A 79 17.70 7.22 4.17
C THR A 79 16.89 8.39 4.67
N LYS A 80 16.33 9.21 3.78
CA LYS A 80 15.31 10.21 4.14
C LYS A 80 13.92 9.64 3.87
N ARG A 81 12.99 9.84 4.81
CA ARG A 81 11.59 9.41 4.68
C ARG A 81 10.65 10.48 5.21
N PHE A 82 9.58 10.75 4.46
CA PHE A 82 8.50 11.58 4.95
C PHE A 82 7.18 11.24 4.27
N GLY A 83 6.08 11.40 5.02
CA GLY A 83 4.74 11.09 4.55
C GLY A 83 3.89 12.30 4.16
N ARG A 84 2.58 12.04 3.99
CA ARG A 84 1.52 13.02 3.66
C ARG A 84 1.85 13.76 2.36
N LEU A 85 2.08 13.03 1.29
CA LEU A 85 2.51 13.60 0.00
C LEU A 85 1.38 14.38 -0.70
N LEU A 86 0.11 13.98 -0.51
CA LEU A 86 -1.04 14.65 -1.10
C LEU A 86 -1.20 16.12 -0.68
N ILE A 87 -0.72 16.48 0.52
CA ILE A 87 -0.74 17.89 0.97
C ILE A 87 0.50 18.68 0.51
N ARG A 88 1.51 17.99 -0.04
CA ARG A 88 2.78 18.57 -0.48
C ARG A 88 2.83 18.79 -1.98
N SER A 89 2.08 17.98 -2.74
CA SER A 89 2.04 18.05 -4.19
C SER A 89 0.63 17.64 -4.67
N PRO A 90 -0.08 18.51 -5.40
CA PRO A 90 -1.34 18.13 -6.03
C PRO A 90 -1.14 17.05 -7.10
N HIS A 91 0.03 17.02 -7.76
CA HIS A 91 0.40 16.04 -8.78
C HIS A 91 0.44 14.59 -8.24
N VAL A 92 0.69 14.40 -6.94
CA VAL A 92 0.67 13.07 -6.32
C VAL A 92 -0.73 12.43 -6.37
N ALA A 93 -1.81 13.23 -6.43
CA ALA A 93 -3.16 12.69 -6.57
C ALA A 93 -3.32 11.86 -7.86
N GLU A 94 -2.60 12.19 -8.93
CA GLU A 94 -2.63 11.42 -10.18
C GLU A 94 -1.98 10.03 -10.02
N LEU A 95 -0.95 9.90 -9.17
CA LEU A 95 -0.36 8.60 -8.84
C LEU A 95 -1.31 7.76 -7.99
N VAL A 96 -1.91 8.37 -6.96
CA VAL A 96 -2.87 7.69 -6.06
C VAL A 96 -4.09 7.20 -6.84
N MET A 97 -4.56 8.00 -7.80
CA MET A 97 -5.75 7.69 -8.59
C MET A 97 -5.45 6.94 -9.90
N ASN A 98 -4.22 6.44 -10.09
CA ASN A 98 -3.85 5.73 -11.30
C ASN A 98 -4.72 4.48 -11.50
N ARG A 99 -5.50 4.44 -12.59
CA ARG A 99 -6.49 3.38 -12.85
C ARG A 99 -5.88 1.98 -12.93
N ALA A 100 -4.66 1.84 -13.44
CA ALA A 100 -4.00 0.54 -13.51
C ALA A 100 -3.63 0.04 -12.11
N VAL A 101 -3.15 0.93 -11.23
CA VAL A 101 -2.84 0.59 -9.83
C VAL A 101 -4.11 0.26 -9.06
N LEU A 102 -5.16 1.07 -9.19
CA LEU A 102 -6.44 0.82 -8.52
C LEU A 102 -7.08 -0.50 -8.99
N GLY A 103 -7.00 -0.83 -10.29
CA GLY A 103 -7.46 -2.11 -10.80
C GLY A 103 -6.70 -3.31 -10.23
N LEU A 104 -5.38 -3.18 -10.03
CA LEU A 104 -4.59 -4.21 -9.35
C LEU A 104 -4.93 -4.33 -7.87
N ALA A 105 -5.16 -3.21 -7.18
CA ALA A 105 -5.58 -3.20 -5.78
C ALA A 105 -6.95 -3.89 -5.62
N GLU A 106 -7.89 -3.64 -6.52
CA GLU A 106 -9.21 -4.31 -6.54
C GLU A 106 -9.07 -5.82 -6.73
N VAL A 107 -8.23 -6.26 -7.68
CA VAL A 107 -7.96 -7.70 -7.89
C VAL A 107 -7.37 -8.34 -6.63
N ALA A 108 -6.45 -7.66 -5.94
CA ALA A 108 -5.77 -8.21 -4.78
C ALA A 108 -6.62 -8.18 -3.50
N LEU A 109 -7.42 -7.15 -3.30
CA LEU A 109 -8.08 -6.84 -2.01
C LEU A 109 -9.61 -6.90 -2.06
N GLY A 110 -10.25 -6.69 -3.22
CA GLY A 110 -11.69 -6.46 -3.34
C GLY A 110 -12.56 -7.59 -2.80
N ASN A 111 -12.11 -8.85 -2.92
CA ASN A 111 -12.83 -10.01 -2.38
C ASN A 111 -12.77 -10.11 -0.84
N TRP A 112 -11.95 -9.28 -0.20
CA TRP A 112 -11.66 -9.32 1.23
C TRP A 112 -12.09 -8.04 1.97
N CYS A 113 -12.49 -7.00 1.24
CA CYS A 113 -12.92 -5.73 1.83
C CYS A 113 -14.01 -5.06 1.01
N GLU A 114 -14.94 -4.37 1.68
CA GLU A 114 -15.97 -3.56 1.01
C GLU A 114 -15.39 -2.28 0.38
N ARG A 115 -14.30 -1.77 0.95
CA ARG A 115 -13.68 -0.50 0.52
C ARG A 115 -12.18 -0.51 0.75
N ILE A 116 -11.44 -0.25 -0.32
CA ILE A 116 -10.00 0.01 -0.26
C ILE A 116 -9.78 1.45 0.17
N GLN A 117 -8.89 1.65 1.14
CA GLN A 117 -8.46 2.97 1.61
C GLN A 117 -6.96 3.13 1.44
N LEU A 118 -6.54 4.36 1.13
CA LEU A 118 -5.14 4.72 1.11
C LEU A 118 -4.57 4.67 2.53
N ASN A 119 -3.65 3.74 2.79
CA ASN A 119 -2.95 3.66 4.08
C ASN A 119 -2.06 4.91 4.29
N LEU A 120 -1.08 5.10 3.41
CA LEU A 120 -0.19 6.25 3.44
C LEU A 120 0.37 6.58 2.06
N THR A 121 0.87 7.79 1.92
CA THR A 121 1.81 8.17 0.85
C THR A 121 3.12 8.55 1.52
N GLN A 122 4.23 7.97 1.06
CA GLN A 122 5.56 8.22 1.61
C GLN A 122 6.60 8.33 0.51
N ALA A 123 7.43 9.35 0.65
CA ALA A 123 8.63 9.57 -0.13
C ALA A 123 9.81 8.91 0.60
N ILE A 124 10.67 8.23 -0.16
CA ILE A 124 11.88 7.56 0.35
C ILE A 124 13.04 7.94 -0.57
N GLU A 125 14.14 8.42 -0.01
CA GLU A 125 15.37 8.73 -0.73
C GLU A 125 16.54 8.01 -0.06
N LEU A 126 17.24 7.19 -0.85
CA LEU A 126 18.44 6.48 -0.43
C LEU A 126 19.66 7.30 -0.86
N HIS A 127 20.47 7.72 0.11
CA HIS A 127 21.71 8.44 -0.19
C HIS A 127 22.87 7.46 -0.43
N PRO A 128 23.96 7.89 -1.10
CA PRO A 128 25.12 7.04 -1.36
C PRO A 128 25.62 6.36 -0.09
N GLY A 129 25.84 5.04 -0.12
CA GLY A 129 26.27 4.26 1.04
C GLY A 129 25.12 3.79 1.96
N ALA A 130 23.86 4.03 1.62
CA ALA A 130 22.73 3.39 2.31
C ALA A 130 22.80 1.87 2.17
N LEU A 131 22.60 1.16 3.29
CA LEU A 131 22.60 -0.30 3.33
C LEU A 131 21.28 -0.85 2.77
N ALA A 132 21.32 -2.09 2.27
CA ALA A 132 20.12 -2.81 1.90
C ALA A 132 19.25 -3.05 3.15
N GLN A 133 17.94 -2.83 3.03
CA GLN A 133 17.00 -3.24 4.08
C GLN A 133 16.92 -4.77 4.11
N TYR A 134 16.75 -5.33 5.30
CA TYR A 134 16.45 -6.76 5.44
C TYR A 134 15.17 -7.11 4.68
N PRO A 135 15.09 -8.28 4.04
CA PRO A 135 13.84 -8.76 3.46
C PRO A 135 12.73 -8.78 4.51
N HIS A 136 11.59 -8.17 4.21
CA HIS A 136 10.45 -8.08 5.11
C HIS A 136 9.14 -8.08 4.32
N ARG A 137 8.01 -8.25 5.03
CA ARG A 137 6.67 -8.06 4.49
C ARG A 137 6.07 -6.80 5.12
N ASP A 138 5.60 -5.85 4.32
CA ASP A 138 5.06 -4.58 4.82
C ASP A 138 3.87 -4.73 5.79
N GLN A 139 3.16 -5.85 5.72
CA GLN A 139 2.07 -6.23 6.64
C GLN A 139 2.53 -6.66 8.04
N ILE A 140 3.82 -6.94 8.23
CA ILE A 140 4.40 -7.38 9.50
C ILE A 140 5.54 -6.41 9.85
N TRP A 141 5.36 -5.64 10.93
CA TRP A 141 6.37 -4.70 11.42
C TRP A 141 7.55 -5.36 12.15
N ASN A 142 7.45 -6.67 12.41
CA ASN A 142 8.54 -7.46 12.98
C ASN A 142 9.27 -8.27 11.90
N PRO A 143 10.59 -8.49 12.07
CA PRO A 143 11.30 -9.45 11.24
C PRO A 143 10.61 -10.82 11.32
N VAL A 144 10.45 -11.44 10.17
CA VAL A 144 10.21 -12.89 10.09
C VAL A 144 11.58 -13.53 10.29
N ASP A 145 11.71 -14.29 11.37
CA ASP A 145 12.85 -15.18 11.61
C ASP A 145 13.00 -16.20 10.47
#